data_AF-A0A815EDY3-F1
#
_entry.id   AF-A0A815EDY3-F1
#
_cell.length_a   1.000
_cell.length_b   1.000
_cell.length_c   1.000
_cell.angle_alpha   90.00
_cell.angle_beta   90.00
_cell.angle_gamma   90.00
#
_symmetry.space_group_name_H-M   'P 1'
#
loop_
_entity.id
_entity.type
_entity.pdbx_description
1 polymer ?
#
loop_
_entity_poly.entity_id
_entity_poly.type
_entity_poly.pdbx_seq_one_letter_code
_entity_poly.pdbx_strand_id
1 'polypeptide(L)'
;MNRFGDIEVSFKRLPPVYGYRSAELVSIEKALEPIQPQIDELPYYIKIAKRNCHFPSEHGLSRDQSAAVYIYTMEWGDTTLYRVLNKALRSENRQALKIWFPYLKLFDTALDKLPTVKEVVWRGVSLDIGKNFIENQIVTWWSVNSCSSSVKVIKDFLDNDKKSTLFLIEAVNGKKIAGYTEYETEKEIILRIGSQFRVKSD
;
A
#
# COMPACT_ATOMS: atom_id res chain seq x y z
N MET A 1 -3.51 -13.84 -3.08
CA MET A 1 -2.53 -13.20 -2.18
C MET A 1 -3.12 -11.87 -1.75
N ASN A 2 -3.30 -11.63 -0.44
CA ASN A 2 -3.92 -10.40 0.07
C ASN A 2 -2.90 -9.25 0.18
N ARG A 3 -3.34 -8.05 0.56
CA ARG A 3 -2.49 -6.84 0.67
C ARG A 3 -1.40 -6.91 1.74
N PHE A 4 -1.56 -7.76 2.75
CA PHE A 4 -0.53 -8.01 3.75
C PHE A 4 0.59 -8.92 3.21
N GLY A 5 0.27 -9.83 2.29
CA GLY A 5 1.18 -10.86 1.76
C GLY A 5 1.96 -10.52 0.49
N ASP A 6 1.69 -9.38 -0.15
CA ASP A 6 2.43 -8.94 -1.33
C ASP A 6 3.91 -8.66 -0.97
N ILE A 7 4.91 -9.13 -1.72
CA ILE A 7 6.30 -8.89 -1.30
C ILE A 7 7.27 -8.64 -2.44
N GLU A 8 8.19 -7.71 -2.18
CA GLU A 8 9.43 -7.54 -2.89
C GLU A 8 10.53 -8.42 -2.28
N VAL A 9 10.90 -9.49 -2.99
CA VAL A 9 12.00 -10.39 -2.64
C VAL A 9 13.31 -10.01 -3.33
N SER A 10 13.27 -9.07 -4.28
CA SER A 10 14.46 -8.59 -4.97
C SER A 10 14.98 -7.35 -4.26
N PHE A 11 16.11 -7.45 -3.55
CA PHE A 11 16.76 -6.30 -2.90
C PHE A 11 17.50 -5.40 -3.90
N LYS A 12 16.98 -5.28 -5.12
CA LYS A 12 17.59 -4.49 -6.19
C LYS A 12 17.43 -3.01 -5.87
N ARG A 13 18.52 -2.27 -6.00
CA ARG A 13 18.50 -0.81 -5.87
C ARG A 13 17.96 -0.21 -7.16
N LEU A 14 16.75 0.33 -7.10
CA LEU A 14 16.12 1.04 -8.21
C LEU A 14 16.19 2.56 -8.01
N PRO A 15 16.12 3.36 -9.09
CA PRO A 15 15.95 4.80 -8.96
C PRO A 15 14.64 5.13 -8.23
N PRO A 16 14.62 6.14 -7.34
CA PRO A 16 13.40 6.58 -6.68
C PRO A 16 12.36 7.13 -7.65
N VAL A 17 11.09 6.98 -7.30
CA VAL A 17 9.95 7.46 -8.09
C VAL A 17 9.57 8.86 -7.63
N TYR A 18 10.21 9.90 -8.17
CA TYR A 18 9.90 11.30 -7.77
C TYR A 18 8.91 12.02 -8.69
N GLY A 19 8.72 11.53 -9.93
CA GLY A 19 7.98 12.26 -10.96
C GLY A 19 6.50 12.52 -10.64
N TYR A 20 5.88 11.74 -9.74
CA TYR A 20 4.50 12.00 -9.32
C TYR A 20 4.37 13.26 -8.46
N ARG A 21 5.44 13.75 -7.82
CA ARG A 21 5.37 14.92 -6.93
C ARG A 21 4.95 16.19 -7.66
N SER A 22 5.39 16.33 -8.91
CA SER A 22 5.05 17.43 -9.82
C SER A 22 3.75 17.21 -10.59
N ALA A 23 3.09 16.05 -10.45
CA ALA A 23 1.78 15.83 -11.06
C ALA A 23 0.72 16.72 -10.39
N GLU A 24 -0.26 17.13 -11.18
CA GLU A 24 -1.41 17.88 -10.68
C GLU A 24 -2.30 16.98 -9.82
N LEU A 25 -2.89 17.58 -8.78
CA LEU A 25 -3.90 16.89 -7.99
C LEU A 25 -5.23 16.92 -8.76
N VAL A 26 -5.75 15.74 -9.11
CA VAL A 26 -6.97 15.56 -9.91
C VAL A 26 -7.98 14.66 -9.19
N SER A 27 -9.20 14.54 -9.73
CA SER A 27 -10.19 13.61 -9.19
C SER A 27 -9.75 12.16 -9.36
N ILE A 28 -10.33 11.25 -8.57
CA ILE A 28 -9.97 9.82 -8.61
C ILE A 28 -10.25 9.19 -9.99
N GLU A 29 -11.29 9.64 -10.69
CA GLU A 29 -11.60 9.20 -12.05
C GLU A 29 -10.47 9.55 -13.01
N LYS A 30 -10.05 10.83 -13.05
CA LYS A 30 -8.93 11.26 -13.90
C LYS A 30 -7.61 10.63 -13.47
N ALA A 31 -7.42 10.39 -12.17
CA ALA A 31 -6.20 9.81 -11.64
C ALA A 31 -6.01 8.35 -12.10
N LEU A 32 -7.12 7.62 -12.28
CA LEU A 32 -7.14 6.20 -12.62
C LEU A 32 -7.47 5.92 -14.10
N GLU A 33 -7.93 6.91 -14.86
CA GLU A 33 -8.22 6.81 -16.30
C GLU A 33 -7.09 6.15 -17.11
N PRO A 34 -5.79 6.49 -16.94
CA PRO A 34 -4.71 5.85 -17.70
C PRO A 34 -4.50 4.35 -17.38
N ILE A 35 -5.03 3.88 -16.24
CA ILE A 35 -4.83 2.53 -15.72
C ILE A 35 -6.06 1.66 -15.96
N GLN A 36 -7.21 2.27 -16.26
CA GLN A 36 -8.48 1.57 -16.48
C GLN A 36 -8.40 0.32 -17.38
N PRO A 37 -7.62 0.27 -18.47
CA PRO A 37 -7.51 -0.94 -19.29
C PRO A 37 -6.82 -2.14 -18.59
N GLN A 38 -6.17 -1.93 -17.45
CA GLN A 38 -5.42 -2.95 -16.71
C GLN A 38 -6.20 -3.52 -15.50
N ILE A 39 -7.36 -2.93 -15.19
CA ILE A 39 -8.13 -3.27 -13.99
C ILE A 39 -9.59 -3.51 -14.36
N ASP A 40 -10.05 -4.73 -14.10
CA ASP A 40 -11.41 -5.12 -14.43
C ASP A 40 -12.41 -4.31 -13.61
N GLU A 41 -13.44 -3.81 -14.31
CA GLU A 41 -14.54 -3.03 -13.74
C GLU A 41 -14.11 -1.80 -12.91
N LEU A 42 -12.92 -1.23 -13.16
CA LEU A 42 -12.40 -0.10 -12.38
C LEU A 42 -13.41 1.06 -12.19
N PRO A 43 -14.18 1.49 -13.21
CA PRO A 43 -15.18 2.56 -13.03
C PRO A 43 -16.28 2.22 -12.03
N TYR A 44 -16.64 0.95 -11.89
CA TYR A 44 -17.62 0.49 -10.91
C TYR A 44 -17.05 0.58 -9.49
N TYR A 45 -15.82 0.10 -9.28
CA TYR A 45 -15.15 0.16 -7.98
C TYR A 45 -14.80 1.59 -7.54
N ILE A 46 -14.52 2.50 -8.48
CA ILE A 46 -14.40 3.94 -8.17
C ILE A 46 -15.70 4.48 -7.58
N LYS A 47 -16.87 4.12 -8.14
CA LYS A 47 -18.17 4.55 -7.60
C LYS A 47 -18.42 3.99 -6.21
N ILE A 48 -18.08 2.72 -5.96
CA ILE A 48 -18.18 2.11 -4.63
C ILE A 48 -17.30 2.88 -3.64
N ALA A 49 -16.04 3.11 -3.99
CA ALA A 49 -15.11 3.83 -3.14
C ALA A 49 -15.61 5.25 -2.80
N LYS A 50 -16.12 6.02 -3.77
CA LYS A 50 -16.66 7.37 -3.51
C LYS A 50 -17.95 7.37 -2.69
N ARG A 51 -18.71 6.27 -2.70
CA ARG A 51 -19.94 6.11 -1.92
C ARG A 51 -19.64 5.74 -0.47
N ASN A 52 -18.68 4.86 -0.26
CA ASN A 52 -18.39 4.27 1.05
C ASN A 52 -17.23 4.93 1.79
N CYS A 53 -16.39 5.71 1.10
CA CYS A 53 -15.29 6.40 1.75
C CYS A 53 -15.79 7.34 2.84
N HIS A 54 -14.97 7.52 3.88
CA HIS A 54 -15.27 8.44 4.95
C HIS A 54 -15.18 9.90 4.50
N PHE A 55 -16.36 10.52 4.41
CA PHE A 55 -16.54 11.92 4.05
C PHE A 55 -17.86 12.45 4.67
N PRO A 56 -17.86 13.62 5.32
CA PRO A 56 -16.75 14.55 5.51
C PRO A 56 -15.64 13.98 6.41
N SER A 57 -14.38 14.27 6.07
CA SER A 57 -13.20 13.82 6.79
C SER A 57 -12.80 14.83 7.87
N GLU A 58 -12.62 14.35 9.10
CA GLU A 58 -12.05 15.10 10.22
C GLU A 58 -10.57 15.46 10.01
N HIS A 59 -9.88 14.72 9.14
CA HIS A 59 -8.50 14.98 8.73
C HIS A 59 -8.39 15.89 7.50
N GLY A 60 -9.52 16.43 7.01
CA GLY A 60 -9.54 17.38 5.90
C GLY A 60 -9.25 16.75 4.54
N LEU A 61 -9.46 15.44 4.37
CA LEU A 61 -9.41 14.81 3.05
C LEU A 61 -10.60 15.27 2.19
N SER A 62 -10.34 15.54 0.92
CA SER A 62 -11.43 15.66 -0.06
C SER A 62 -12.09 14.29 -0.27
N ARG A 63 -13.30 14.27 -0.83
CA ARG A 63 -13.97 13.00 -1.16
C ARG A 63 -13.11 12.12 -2.08
N ASP A 64 -12.43 12.70 -3.07
CA ASP A 64 -11.55 11.94 -3.98
C ASP A 64 -10.30 11.41 -3.27
N GLN A 65 -9.77 12.14 -2.28
CA GLN A 65 -8.65 11.67 -1.45
C GLN A 65 -9.09 10.52 -0.54
N SER A 66 -10.23 10.63 0.14
CA SER A 66 -10.79 9.54 0.95
C SER A 66 -11.09 8.31 0.10
N ALA A 67 -11.67 8.50 -1.09
CA ALA A 67 -11.95 7.42 -2.02
C ALA A 67 -10.67 6.74 -2.53
N ALA A 68 -9.59 7.50 -2.74
CA ALA A 68 -8.30 6.95 -3.18
C ALA A 68 -7.68 6.03 -2.11
N VAL A 69 -7.81 6.38 -0.82
CA VAL A 69 -7.39 5.49 0.26
C VAL A 69 -8.30 4.26 0.34
N TYR A 70 -9.62 4.46 0.26
CA TYR A 70 -10.59 3.37 0.34
C TYR A 70 -10.37 2.33 -0.77
N ILE A 71 -10.31 2.75 -2.04
CA ILE A 71 -10.16 1.83 -3.18
C ILE A 71 -8.83 1.05 -3.15
N TYR A 72 -7.78 1.62 -2.56
CA TYR A 72 -6.51 0.89 -2.39
C TYR A 72 -6.68 -0.32 -1.47
N THR A 73 -7.55 -0.23 -0.46
CA THR A 73 -7.75 -1.31 0.51
C THR A 73 -8.72 -2.37 0.06
N MET A 74 -9.57 -2.06 -0.92
CA MET A 74 -10.60 -2.97 -1.40
C MET A 74 -10.02 -4.22 -2.07
N GLU A 75 -10.78 -5.31 -2.09
CA GLU A 75 -10.43 -6.58 -2.74
C GLU A 75 -11.56 -7.05 -3.66
N TRP A 76 -11.28 -7.22 -4.95
CA TRP A 76 -12.30 -7.66 -5.92
C TRP A 76 -11.81 -8.61 -7.02
N GLY A 77 -10.66 -9.26 -6.81
CA GLY A 77 -10.10 -10.23 -7.75
C GLY A 77 -8.65 -9.96 -8.10
N ASP A 78 -8.17 -10.56 -9.19
CA ASP A 78 -6.75 -10.59 -9.50
C ASP A 78 -6.19 -9.26 -10.01
N THR A 79 -7.05 -8.42 -10.59
CA THR A 79 -6.70 -7.10 -11.09
C THR A 79 -7.05 -5.98 -10.11
N THR A 80 -7.33 -6.30 -8.84
CA THR A 80 -7.53 -5.31 -7.77
C THR A 80 -6.43 -4.25 -7.75
N LEU A 81 -6.80 -2.99 -7.53
CA LEU A 81 -5.92 -1.82 -7.69
C LEU A 81 -4.56 -1.95 -6.99
N TYR A 82 -4.53 -2.32 -5.70
CA TYR A 82 -3.25 -2.42 -4.99
C TYR A 82 -2.33 -3.48 -5.58
N ARG A 83 -2.87 -4.60 -6.08
CA ARG A 83 -2.08 -5.68 -6.68
C ARG A 83 -1.39 -5.19 -7.96
N VAL A 84 -2.14 -4.52 -8.84
CA VAL A 84 -1.61 -3.99 -10.09
C VAL A 84 -0.60 -2.86 -9.83
N LEU A 85 -0.93 -1.95 -8.91
CA LEU A 85 -0.02 -0.86 -8.51
C LEU A 85 1.29 -1.41 -7.94
N ASN A 86 1.22 -2.29 -6.95
CA ASN A 86 2.41 -2.79 -6.28
C ASN A 86 3.27 -3.66 -7.20
N LYS A 87 2.66 -4.41 -8.13
CA LYS A 87 3.38 -5.09 -9.21
C LYS A 87 4.13 -4.09 -10.09
N ALA A 88 3.50 -2.98 -10.47
CA ALA A 88 4.16 -1.94 -11.26
C ALA A 88 5.32 -1.28 -10.48
N LEU A 89 5.13 -1.00 -9.18
CA LEU A 89 6.14 -0.39 -8.31
C LEU A 89 7.38 -1.26 -8.09
N ARG A 90 7.24 -2.59 -8.15
CA ARG A 90 8.36 -3.54 -8.11
C ARG A 90 9.08 -3.68 -9.46
N SER A 91 8.47 -3.22 -10.55
CA SER A 91 9.09 -3.31 -11.87
C SER A 91 10.32 -2.40 -11.98
N GLU A 92 11.37 -2.93 -12.62
CA GLU A 92 12.57 -2.17 -12.96
C GLU A 92 12.28 -1.09 -14.02
N ASN A 93 11.21 -1.27 -14.81
CA ASN A 93 10.79 -0.30 -15.81
C ASN A 93 10.10 0.90 -15.16
N ARG A 94 10.90 1.84 -14.66
CA ARG A 94 10.41 3.09 -14.05
C ARG A 94 9.62 3.99 -15.00
N GLN A 95 9.84 3.89 -16.32
CA GLN A 95 9.07 4.67 -17.29
C GLN A 95 7.61 4.23 -17.34
N ALA A 96 7.34 2.93 -17.13
CA ALA A 96 5.99 2.39 -17.05
C ALA A 96 5.20 2.92 -15.84
N LEU A 97 5.85 3.51 -14.84
CA LEU A 97 5.18 4.11 -13.69
C LEU A 97 4.55 5.48 -13.99
N LYS A 98 4.88 6.13 -15.11
CA LYS A 98 4.35 7.46 -15.43
C LYS A 98 2.82 7.50 -15.48
N ILE A 99 2.18 6.43 -15.96
CA ILE A 99 0.71 6.32 -16.00
C ILE A 99 0.10 6.31 -14.59
N TRP A 100 0.87 5.95 -13.57
CA TRP A 100 0.44 5.90 -12.17
C TRP A 100 0.65 7.23 -11.43
N PHE A 101 1.36 8.20 -12.02
CA PHE A 101 1.68 9.44 -11.33
C PHE A 101 0.47 10.23 -10.85
N PRO A 102 -0.63 10.37 -11.63
CA PRO A 102 -1.83 11.02 -11.14
C PRO A 102 -2.42 10.34 -9.90
N TYR A 103 -2.51 9.00 -9.90
CA TYR A 103 -3.00 8.23 -8.75
C TYR A 103 -2.05 8.30 -7.55
N LEU A 104 -0.74 8.12 -7.76
CA LEU A 104 0.27 8.22 -6.71
C LEU A 104 0.26 9.62 -6.06
N LYS A 105 0.08 10.68 -6.85
CA LYS A 105 -0.08 12.04 -6.34
C LYS A 105 -1.31 12.17 -5.45
N LEU A 106 -2.47 11.69 -5.91
CA LEU A 106 -3.72 11.76 -5.16
C LEU A 106 -3.62 10.97 -3.85
N PHE A 107 -3.12 9.74 -3.92
CA PHE A 107 -2.98 8.83 -2.80
C PHE A 107 -1.95 9.32 -1.77
N ASP A 108 -0.75 9.73 -2.17
CA ASP A 108 0.28 10.23 -1.24
C ASP A 108 -0.18 11.53 -0.55
N THR A 109 -0.85 12.43 -1.29
CA THR A 109 -1.44 13.65 -0.73
C THR A 109 -2.56 13.33 0.28
N ALA A 110 -3.34 12.27 0.06
CA ALA A 110 -4.33 11.81 1.03
C ALA A 110 -3.65 11.27 2.31
N LEU A 111 -2.62 10.43 2.15
CA LEU A 111 -1.84 9.88 3.26
C LEU A 111 -1.08 10.96 4.04
N ASP A 112 -0.71 12.09 3.44
CA ASP A 112 -0.08 13.23 4.14
C ASP A 112 -0.98 13.81 5.23
N LYS A 113 -2.30 13.80 5.00
CA LYS A 113 -3.30 14.35 5.92
C LYS A 113 -3.66 13.41 7.07
N LEU A 114 -3.42 12.11 6.90
CA LEU A 114 -3.77 11.11 7.90
C LEU A 114 -2.76 11.04 9.06
N PRO A 115 -3.19 10.56 10.25
CA PRO A 115 -2.33 10.42 11.41
C PRO A 115 -1.07 9.61 11.12
N THR A 116 0.07 10.16 11.57
CA THR A 116 1.36 9.48 11.48
C THR A 116 1.66 8.80 12.81
N VAL A 117 2.03 7.53 12.75
CA VAL A 117 2.32 6.71 13.93
C VAL A 117 3.77 6.25 13.93
N LYS A 118 4.34 6.23 15.13
CA LYS A 118 5.62 5.60 15.43
C LYS A 118 5.36 4.43 16.39
N GLU A 119 5.19 3.25 15.83
CA GLU A 119 4.83 2.05 16.57
C GLU A 119 5.33 0.77 15.89
N VAL A 120 5.25 -0.35 16.61
CA VAL A 120 5.51 -1.67 16.04
C VAL A 120 4.32 -2.07 15.19
N VAL A 121 4.59 -2.43 13.93
CA VAL A 121 3.60 -2.94 12.98
C VAL A 121 4.03 -4.30 12.46
N TRP A 122 3.04 -5.08 12.04
CA TRP A 122 3.21 -6.46 11.62
C TRP A 122 2.83 -6.60 10.15
N ARG A 123 3.65 -7.36 9.40
CA ARG A 123 3.35 -7.75 8.03
C ARG A 123 3.61 -9.24 7.88
N GLY A 124 2.67 -9.96 7.28
CA GLY A 124 2.76 -11.42 7.10
C GLY A 124 2.82 -11.76 5.64
N VAL A 125 3.76 -12.61 5.26
CA VAL A 125 3.95 -13.08 3.89
C VAL A 125 3.89 -14.60 3.86
N SER A 126 3.06 -15.15 2.97
CA SER A 126 2.87 -16.60 2.76
C SER A 126 4.05 -17.26 2.01
N LEU A 127 5.28 -16.89 2.35
CA LEU A 127 6.52 -17.47 1.86
C LEU A 127 7.55 -17.51 3.00
N ASP A 128 8.34 -18.58 3.08
CA ASP A 128 9.49 -18.68 3.99
C ASP A 128 10.71 -18.02 3.34
N ILE A 129 10.91 -16.74 3.66
CA ILE A 129 11.94 -15.87 3.09
C ILE A 129 12.73 -15.11 4.15
N GLY A 130 12.48 -15.36 5.45
CA GLY A 130 13.15 -14.65 6.55
C GLY A 130 14.67 -14.70 6.42
N LYS A 131 15.19 -15.86 6.01
CA LYS A 131 16.64 -16.09 5.76
C LYS A 131 17.26 -15.22 4.67
N ASN A 132 16.44 -14.57 3.82
CA ASN A 132 16.95 -13.65 2.80
C ASN A 132 17.31 -12.27 3.41
N PHE A 133 16.87 -11.98 4.64
CA PHE A 133 17.13 -10.72 5.34
C PHE A 133 18.31 -10.91 6.29
N ILE A 134 19.43 -10.29 5.96
CA ILE A 134 20.68 -10.42 6.72
C ILE A 134 20.76 -9.27 7.73
N GLU A 135 21.23 -9.54 8.96
CA GLU A 135 21.42 -8.50 9.98
C GLU A 135 22.19 -7.29 9.42
N ASN A 136 21.74 -6.08 9.78
CA ASN A 136 22.27 -4.79 9.33
C ASN A 136 22.12 -4.48 7.84
N GLN A 137 21.54 -5.40 7.04
CA GLN A 137 21.17 -5.13 5.66
C GLN A 137 20.16 -3.98 5.60
N ILE A 138 20.37 -3.07 4.64
CA ILE A 138 19.42 -2.04 4.29
C ILE A 138 18.59 -2.53 3.11
N VAL A 139 17.28 -2.59 3.28
CA VAL A 139 16.33 -3.01 2.25
C VAL A 139 15.37 -1.88 1.93
N THR A 140 15.00 -1.73 0.66
CA THR A 140 13.99 -0.77 0.23
C THR A 140 12.82 -1.55 -0.34
N TRP A 141 11.61 -1.29 0.17
CA TRP A 141 10.38 -1.81 -0.41
C TRP A 141 9.75 -0.73 -1.28
N TRP A 142 9.75 -0.95 -2.60
CA TRP A 142 9.25 0.03 -3.56
C TRP A 142 7.72 0.07 -3.65
N SER A 143 7.04 -1.04 -3.32
CA SER A 143 5.58 -1.10 -3.22
C SER A 143 5.04 -0.31 -2.03
N VAL A 144 3.73 -0.04 -2.04
CA VAL A 144 2.99 0.36 -0.83
C VAL A 144 2.85 -0.88 0.04
N ASN A 145 3.10 -0.75 1.36
CA ASN A 145 3.10 -1.90 2.26
C ASN A 145 2.00 -1.73 3.32
N SER A 146 0.95 -2.54 3.19
CA SER A 146 -0.11 -2.69 4.21
C SER A 146 0.40 -3.52 5.38
N CYS A 147 0.37 -2.94 6.58
CA CYS A 147 0.74 -3.60 7.83
C CYS A 147 -0.43 -3.52 8.80
N SER A 148 -0.42 -4.30 9.88
CA SER A 148 -1.39 -4.16 10.97
C SER A 148 -0.67 -3.82 12.27
N SER A 149 -1.29 -2.99 13.11
CA SER A 149 -0.86 -2.84 14.52
C SER A 149 -1.19 -4.09 15.36
N SER A 150 -1.91 -5.07 14.82
CA SER A 150 -2.26 -6.31 15.51
C SER A 150 -1.58 -7.52 14.89
N VAL A 151 -0.72 -8.18 15.66
CA VAL A 151 -0.14 -9.48 15.25
C VAL A 151 -1.21 -10.55 15.05
N LYS A 152 -2.34 -10.48 15.79
CA LYS A 152 -3.44 -11.44 15.68
C LYS A 152 -4.05 -11.39 14.28
N VAL A 153 -4.37 -10.18 13.80
CA VAL A 153 -4.87 -9.95 12.44
C VAL A 153 -3.97 -10.60 11.40
N ILE A 154 -2.65 -10.39 11.49
CA ILE A 154 -1.69 -10.96 10.55
C ILE A 154 -1.61 -12.48 10.66
N LYS A 155 -1.64 -13.04 11.86
CA LYS A 155 -1.64 -14.51 12.07
C LYS A 155 -2.90 -15.16 11.53
N ASP A 156 -4.06 -14.53 11.71
CA ASP A 156 -5.33 -15.00 11.15
C ASP A 156 -5.27 -15.00 9.61
N PHE A 157 -4.55 -14.05 8.99
CA PHE A 157 -4.31 -14.03 7.54
C PHE A 157 -3.32 -15.05 7.00
N LEU A 158 -2.38 -15.51 7.83
CA LEU A 158 -1.37 -16.50 7.43
C LEU A 158 -1.87 -17.94 7.54
N ASP A 159 -3.08 -18.15 8.07
CA ASP A 159 -3.85 -19.39 8.19
C ASP A 159 -3.10 -20.71 7.91
N ASN A 160 -2.48 -21.28 8.96
CA ASN A 160 -1.77 -22.57 8.99
C ASN A 160 -0.67 -22.80 7.92
N ASP A 161 -0.27 -21.77 7.17
CA ASP A 161 0.73 -21.91 6.13
C ASP A 161 2.10 -22.13 6.78
N LYS A 162 2.57 -23.39 6.74
CA LYS A 162 3.76 -23.86 7.46
C LYS A 162 5.07 -23.20 6.98
N LYS A 163 5.00 -22.42 5.90
CA LYS A 163 6.13 -21.71 5.29
C LYS A 163 5.77 -20.24 5.06
N SER A 164 5.64 -19.50 6.15
CA SER A 164 5.35 -18.07 6.14
C SER A 164 6.42 -17.28 6.89
N THR A 165 6.56 -16.01 6.55
CA THR A 165 7.44 -15.05 7.23
C THR A 165 6.58 -13.97 7.87
N LEU A 166 6.82 -13.71 9.16
CA LEU A 166 6.20 -12.63 9.91
C LEU A 166 7.24 -11.55 10.18
N PHE A 167 7.02 -10.35 9.68
CA PHE A 167 7.86 -9.20 9.93
C PHE A 167 7.33 -8.40 11.14
N LEU A 168 8.22 -8.14 12.09
CA LEU A 168 8.06 -7.10 13.11
C LEU A 168 8.80 -5.86 12.61
N ILE A 169 8.08 -4.75 12.43
CA ILE A 169 8.63 -3.52 11.88
C ILE A 169 8.43 -2.39 12.87
N GLU A 170 9.53 -1.76 13.31
CA GLU A 170 9.48 -0.50 14.06
C GLU A 170 9.25 0.66 13.07
N ALA A 171 7.99 0.99 12.81
CA ALA A 171 7.63 2.07 11.91
C ALA A 171 7.86 3.42 12.58
N VAL A 172 8.43 4.38 11.84
CA VAL A 172 8.63 5.77 12.32
C VAL A 172 7.69 6.79 11.67
N ASN A 173 7.11 6.44 10.53
CA ASN A 173 6.25 7.29 9.72
C ASN A 173 5.07 6.51 9.11
N GLY A 174 4.59 5.50 9.82
CA GLY A 174 3.43 4.72 9.38
C GLY A 174 2.18 5.61 9.31
N LYS A 175 1.30 5.34 8.35
CA LYS A 175 0.04 6.09 8.17
C LYS A 175 -1.13 5.24 8.60
N LYS A 176 -1.78 5.65 9.68
CA LYS A 176 -2.97 4.97 10.19
C LYS A 176 -4.16 5.35 9.32
N ILE A 177 -4.82 4.35 8.75
CA ILE A 177 -5.93 4.57 7.81
C ILE A 177 -7.28 4.09 8.35
N ALA A 178 -7.40 3.84 9.66
CA ALA A 178 -8.68 3.53 10.30
C ALA A 178 -9.70 4.64 9.98
N GLY A 179 -10.92 4.24 9.62
CA GLY A 179 -11.97 5.09 9.07
C GLY A 179 -11.91 5.26 7.54
N TYR A 180 -10.79 4.96 6.88
CA TYR A 180 -10.59 5.21 5.45
C TYR A 180 -10.38 3.92 4.64
N THR A 181 -10.61 2.76 5.25
CA THR A 181 -10.39 1.43 4.68
C THR A 181 -11.71 0.68 4.52
N GLU A 182 -11.77 -0.27 3.58
CA GLU A 182 -12.89 -1.22 3.50
C GLU A 182 -12.90 -2.19 4.70
N TYR A 183 -11.77 -2.40 5.37
CA TYR A 183 -11.60 -3.40 6.41
C TYR A 183 -11.19 -2.78 7.75
N GLU A 184 -12.14 -2.16 8.45
CA GLU A 184 -11.89 -1.44 9.71
C GLU A 184 -11.29 -2.31 10.84
N THR A 185 -11.64 -3.60 10.88
CA THR A 185 -11.07 -4.55 11.85
C THR A 185 -9.60 -4.83 11.59
N GLU A 186 -9.10 -4.47 10.41
CA GLU A 186 -7.74 -4.62 9.90
C GLU A 186 -6.67 -3.97 10.79
N LYS A 187 -7.06 -2.85 11.43
CA LYS A 187 -6.16 -1.89 12.09
C LYS A 187 -4.95 -1.54 11.22
N GLU A 188 -5.25 -1.30 9.94
CA GLU A 188 -4.25 -1.16 8.88
C GLU A 188 -3.41 0.11 9.04
N ILE A 189 -2.11 -0.05 8.81
CA ILE A 189 -1.11 1.00 8.78
C ILE A 189 -0.34 0.86 7.47
N ILE A 190 -0.30 1.94 6.69
CA ILE A 190 0.41 1.98 5.42
C ILE A 190 1.83 2.51 5.63
N LEU A 191 2.80 1.75 5.12
CA LEU A 191 4.15 2.26 4.85
C LEU A 191 4.23 2.63 3.37
N ARG A 192 4.70 3.85 3.10
CA ARG A 192 4.69 4.44 1.74
C ARG A 192 5.64 3.73 0.78
N ILE A 193 5.48 4.02 -0.50
CA ILE A 193 6.39 3.57 -1.55
C ILE A 193 7.84 3.96 -1.24
N GLY A 194 8.77 3.05 -1.49
CA GLY A 194 10.20 3.29 -1.25
C GLY A 194 10.59 3.37 0.22
N SER A 195 9.78 2.81 1.13
CA SER A 195 10.14 2.70 2.55
C SER A 195 11.44 1.90 2.71
N GLN A 196 12.36 2.42 3.51
CA GLN A 196 13.66 1.80 3.74
C GLN A 196 13.75 1.28 5.17
N PHE A 197 14.27 0.07 5.31
CA PHE A 197 14.38 -0.65 6.58
C PHE A 197 15.81 -1.10 6.80
N ARG A 198 16.20 -1.20 8.06
CA ARG A 198 17.43 -1.88 8.47
C ARG A 198 17.04 -3.14 9.22
N VAL A 199 17.50 -4.29 8.72
CA VAL A 199 17.27 -5.58 9.37
C VAL A 199 18.01 -5.60 10.70
N LYS A 200 17.31 -5.98 11.77
CA LYS A 200 17.87 -6.05 13.13
C LYS A 200 18.16 -7.47 13.60
N SER A 201 17.34 -8.42 13.16
CA SER A 201 17.48 -9.84 13.42
C SER A 201 16.54 -10.59 12.47
N ASP A 202 16.80 -11.88 12.27
CA ASP A 202 15.91 -12.86 11.63
C ASP A 202 15.09 -13.65 12.67
#